data_AF-A0A520YAZ1-F1
#
_entry.id   AF-A0A520YAZ1-F1
#
_cell.length_a   1.000
_cell.length_b   1.000
_cell.length_c   1.000
_cell.angle_alpha   90.00
_cell.angle_beta   90.00
_cell.angle_gamma   90.00
#
_symmetry.space_group_name_H-M   'P 1'
#
loop_
_entity.id
_entity.type
_entity.pdbx_description
1 polymer ?
#
loop_
_entity_poly.entity_id
_entity_poly.type
_entity_poly.pdbx_seq_one_letter_code
_entity_poly.pdbx_strand_id
1 'polypeptide(L)' 'FLMQELNREANTLASKSIVVDVSQAAVELKVLIEQMREQVQNIE' A
#
# COMPACT_ATOMS: atom_id res chain seq x y z
N PHE A 1 4.71 11.08 5.96
CA PHE A 1 5.45 11.09 4.68
C PHE A 1 5.58 9.69 4.09
N LEU A 2 6.36 8.77 4.70
CA LEU A 2 6.61 7.44 4.12
C LEU A 2 5.34 6.62 3.82
N MET A 3 4.35 6.62 4.73
CA MET A 3 3.07 5.93 4.47
C MET A 3 2.32 6.47 3.25
N GLN A 4 2.47 7.77 2.94
CA GLN A 4 1.83 8.38 1.77
C GLN A 4 2.57 7.98 0.49
N GLU A 5 3.91 8.00 0.49
CA GLU A 5 4.70 7.58 -0.67
C GLU A 5 4.51 6.09 -0.98
N LEU A 6 4.46 5.23 0.04
CA LEU A 6 4.17 3.81 -0.14
C LEU A 6 2.76 3.57 -0.71
N ASN A 7 1.75 4.30 -0.22
CA ASN A 7 0.39 4.21 -0.77
C ASN A 7 0.33 4.68 -2.23
N ARG A 8 1.09 5.72 -2.59
CA ARG A 8 1.18 6.22 -3.97
C ARG A 8 1.80 5.18 -4.91
N GLU A 9 2.86 4.52 -4.47
CA GLU A 9 3.51 3.47 -5.24
C GLU A 9 2.59 2.24 -5.40
N ALA A 10 1.94 1.80 -4.32
CA ALA A 10 0.99 0.69 -4.37
C ALA A 10 -0.19 0.97 -5.33
N ASN A 11 -0.69 2.21 -5.37
CA ASN A 11 -1.71 2.61 -6.36
C ASN A 11 -1.17 2.58 -7.80
N THR A 12 0.10 2.93 -8.01
CA THR A 12 0.72 2.85 -9.33
C THR A 12 0.85 1.40 -9.79
N LEU A 13 1.29 0.49 -8.92
CA LEU A 13 1.35 -0.94 -9.21
C LEU A 13 -0.03 -1.52 -9.52
N ALA A 14 -1.04 -1.21 -8.70
CA ALA A 14 -2.41 -1.72 -8.90
C ALA A 14 -3.08 -1.20 -10.18
N SER A 15 -2.77 0.02 -10.62
CA SER A 15 -3.43 0.67 -11.77
C SER A 15 -2.70 0.48 -13.10
N LYS A 16 -1.40 0.19 -13.09
CA LYS A 16 -0.57 0.12 -14.30
C LYS A 16 0.06 -1.25 -14.56
N SER A 17 -0.03 -2.19 -13.61
CA SER A 17 0.45 -3.55 -13.85
C SER A 17 -0.41 -4.28 -14.88
N ILE A 18 0.25 -4.97 -15.81
CA ILE A 18 -0.38 -5.89 -16.77
C ILE A 18 -0.44 -7.32 -16.24
N VAL A 19 0.25 -7.60 -15.13
CA VAL A 19 0.29 -8.92 -14.49
C VAL A 19 -0.71 -8.92 -13.33
N VAL A 20 -1.70 -9.81 -13.40
CA VAL A 20 -2.79 -9.91 -12.41
C VAL A 20 -2.26 -10.13 -11.00
N ASP A 21 -1.29 -11.02 -10.84
CA ASP A 21 -0.70 -11.33 -9.53
C ASP A 21 -0.04 -10.11 -8.88
N VAL A 22 0.57 -9.24 -9.69
CA VAL A 22 1.18 -7.99 -9.20
C VAL A 22 0.11 -6.98 -8.78
N SER A 23 -1.00 -6.88 -9.52
CA SER A 23 -2.12 -6.03 -9.12
C SER A 23 -2.76 -6.51 -7.83
N GLN A 24 -2.88 -7.82 -7.64
CA GLN A 24 -3.39 -8.43 -6.40
C GLN A 24 -2.42 -8.18 -5.22
N ALA A 25 -1.12 -8.40 -5.43
CA ALA A 25 -0.12 -8.09 -4.42
C ALA A 25 -0.11 -6.60 -4.04
N ALA A 26 -0.38 -5.69 -4.98
CA ALA A 26 -0.50 -4.26 -4.71
C ALA A 26 -1.72 -3.92 -3.84
N VAL A 27 -2.83 -4.65 -3.99
CA VAL A 27 -4.00 -4.51 -3.10
C VAL A 27 -3.67 -4.98 -1.68
N GLU A 28 -2.98 -6.12 -1.54
CA GLU A 28 -2.53 -6.63 -0.25
C GLU A 28 -1.54 -5.67 0.42
N LEU A 29 -0.62 -5.10 -0.35
CA LEU A 29 0.31 -4.08 0.12
C LEU A 29 -0.42 -2.86 0.70
N LYS A 30 -1.53 -2.41 0.08
CA LYS A 30 -2.34 -1.30 0.62
C LYS A 30 -2.94 -1.63 1.99
N VAL A 31 -3.37 -2.87 2.20
CA VAL A 31 -3.87 -3.30 3.53
C VAL A 31 -2.77 -3.21 4.57
N LEU A 32 -1.55 -3.68 4.25
CA LEU A 32 -0.40 -3.60 5.16
C LEU A 32 -0.01 -2.15 5.46
N ILE A 33 -0.05 -1.26 4.47
CA ILE A 33 0.27 0.17 4.69
C ILE A 33 -0.75 0.83 5.63
N GLU A 34 -2.04 0.52 5.52
CA GLU A 34 -3.04 1.05 6.45
C GLU A 34 -2.86 0.48 7.86
N GLN A 35 -2.55 -0.81 8.00
CA GLN A 35 -2.23 -1.40 9.31
C GLN A 35 -1.00 -0.73 9.94
N MET A 36 0.06 -0.47 9.17
CA MET A 36 1.24 0.26 9.65
C MET A 36 0.88 1.69 10.07
N ARG A 37 0.00 2.37 9.34
CA ARG A 37 -0.48 3.71 9.67
C ARG A 37 -1.25 3.70 10.99
N GLU A 38 -2.16 2.76 11.20
CA GLU A 38 -2.90 2.61 12.45
C GLU A 38 -1.96 2.32 13.62
N GLN A 39 -0.96 1.44 13.44
CA GLN A 39 0.04 1.16 14.47
C GLN A 39 0.83 2.39 14.89
N VAL A 40 1.25 3.21 13.93
CA VAL A 40 1.97 4.47 14.22
C VAL A 40 1.09 5.43 15.03
N GLN A 41 -0.20 5.52 14.70
CA GLN A 41 -1.15 6.37 15.43
C GLN A 41 -1.44 5.86 16.84
N ASN A 42 -1.37 4.55 17.09
CA ASN A 42 -1.64 3.95 18.40
C ASN A 42 -0.46 4.04 19.38
N ILE A 43 0.71 4.50 18.94
CA ILE A 43 1.92 4.67 19.78
C ILE A 43 2.03 6.12 20.30
N GLU A 44 1.21 7.04 19.78
CA GLU A 44 1.04 8.42 20.29
C GLU A 44 0.14 8.45 21.54
#